data_AF-B5LV46-F1
#
_entry.id   AF-B5LV46-F1
#
_cell.length_a   1.000
_cell.length_b   1.000
_cell.length_c   1.000
_cell.angle_alpha   90.00
_cell.angle_beta   90.00
_cell.angle_gamma   90.00
#
_symmetry.space_group_name_H-M   'P 1'
#
loop_
_entity.id
_entity.type
_entity.pdbx_description
1 polymer ?
#
loop_
_entity_poly.entity_id
_entity_poly.type
_entity_poly.pdbx_seq_one_letter_code
_entity_poly.pdbx_strand_id
1 'polypeptide(L)'
;KVVGAVKEITKRGVKFVDGKEEQFSSVILATGYKSNVPSWLKDDGDLFTKEGTPKTPFPNGWKGGKGLYCVGFSQRGLLGASSDALNVARDIHCQWKETLTMRP
;
A
#
# COMPACT_ATOMS: atom_id res chain seq x y z
N LYS A 1 25.11 -2.32 14.41
CA LYS A 1 24.62 -1.56 15.59
C LYS A 1 23.32 -0.86 15.20
N VAL A 2 22.25 -0.98 15.99
CA VAL A 2 21.04 -0.16 15.81
C VAL A 2 21.23 1.11 16.62
N VAL A 3 20.87 2.26 16.04
CA VAL A 3 20.98 3.60 16.64
C VAL A 3 19.62 4.30 16.59
N GLY A 4 19.50 5.46 17.25
CA GLY A 4 18.27 6.24 17.24
C GLY A 4 17.90 6.78 15.86
N ALA A 5 16.70 7.37 15.75
CA ALA A 5 16.23 7.98 14.52
C ALA A 5 17.13 9.15 14.09
N VAL A 6 17.27 9.32 12.77
CA VAL A 6 17.95 10.47 12.18
C VAL A 6 17.01 11.68 12.23
N LYS A 7 17.52 12.78 12.77
CA LYS A 7 16.82 14.08 12.79
C LYS A 7 17.09 14.87 11.51
N GLU A 8 18.34 14.94 11.08
CA GLU A 8 18.75 15.62 9.85
C GLU A 8 20.03 15.02 9.24
N ILE A 9 20.13 15.08 7.92
CA ILE A 9 21.37 14.76 7.19
C ILE A 9 22.21 16.04 7.17
N THR A 10 23.48 15.94 7.55
CA THR A 10 24.42 17.06 7.56
C THR A 10 25.37 16.96 6.37
N LYS A 11 26.19 17.99 6.15
CA LYS A 11 27.19 18.00 5.06
C LYS A 11 28.17 16.81 5.11
N ARG A 12 28.41 16.22 6.29
CA ARG A 12 29.42 15.17 6.51
C ARG A 12 28.87 13.89 7.15
N GLY A 13 27.56 13.78 7.34
CA GLY A 13 26.96 12.65 8.04
C GLY A 13 25.52 12.91 8.48
N VAL A 14 25.21 12.59 9.73
CA VAL A 14 23.85 12.71 10.27
C VAL A 14 23.86 13.20 11.71
N LYS A 15 22.76 13.86 12.10
CA LYS A 15 22.44 14.17 13.48
C LYS A 15 21.25 13.33 13.92
N PHE A 16 21.38 12.65 15.04
CA PHE A 16 20.33 11.83 15.63
C PHE A 16 19.38 12.67 16.50
N VAL A 17 18.22 12.11 16.80
CA VAL A 17 17.20 12.78 17.65
C VAL A 17 17.68 13.09 19.07
N ASP A 18 18.66 12.36 19.58
CA ASP A 18 19.31 12.60 20.88
C ASP A 18 20.36 13.74 20.82
N GLY A 19 20.56 14.34 19.65
CA GLY A 19 21.52 15.42 19.42
C GLY A 19 22.93 14.96 19.05
N LYS A 20 23.22 13.65 19.09
CA LYS A 20 24.52 13.11 18.70
C LYS A 20 24.75 13.27 17.20
N GLU A 21 25.97 13.63 16.81
CA GLU A 21 26.39 13.72 15.42
C GLU A 21 27.44 12.65 15.10
N GLU A 22 27.27 11.97 13.98
CA GLU A 22 28.22 10.98 13.47
C GLU A 22 28.46 11.20 11.97
N GLN A 23 29.71 10.99 11.54
CA GLN A 23 30.10 11.15 10.13
C GLN A 23 29.83 9.88 9.33
N PHE A 24 29.29 10.06 8.12
CA PHE A 24 29.03 8.98 7.16
C PHE A 24 29.42 9.44 5.76
N SER A 25 30.09 8.57 5.01
CA SER A 25 30.43 8.82 3.60
C SER A 25 29.25 8.55 2.65
N SER A 26 28.25 7.81 3.09
CA SER A 26 27.09 7.43 2.28
C SER A 26 25.86 7.16 3.15
N VAL A 27 24.68 7.46 2.61
CA VAL A 27 23.38 7.19 3.22
C VAL A 27 22.53 6.39 2.22
N ILE A 28 22.02 5.23 2.65
CA ILE A 28 21.13 4.38 1.84
C ILE A 28 19.73 4.46 2.42
N LEU A 29 18.77 4.99 1.66
CA LEU A 29 17.38 5.09 2.08
C LEU A 29 16.63 3.78 1.80
N ALA A 30 16.70 2.86 2.76
CA ALA A 30 15.93 1.62 2.76
C ALA A 30 14.58 1.77 3.49
N THR A 31 13.91 2.92 3.31
CA THR A 31 12.68 3.31 4.05
C THR A 31 11.38 2.82 3.40
N GLY A 32 11.47 1.91 2.44
CA GLY A 32 10.33 1.37 1.71
C GLY A 32 9.82 2.29 0.60
N TYR A 33 8.63 1.97 0.10
CA TYR A 33 7.99 2.63 -1.05
C TYR A 33 6.56 3.05 -0.69
N LYS A 34 6.05 4.08 -1.38
CA LYS A 34 4.62 4.43 -1.42
C LYS A 34 4.09 4.10 -2.80
N SER A 35 2.83 3.69 -2.88
CA SER A 35 2.23 3.46 -4.19
C SER A 35 1.96 4.79 -4.90
N ASN A 36 2.00 4.78 -6.23
CA ASN A 36 1.62 5.93 -7.05
C ASN A 36 0.13 5.95 -7.40
N VAL A 37 -0.70 5.06 -6.84
CA VAL A 37 -2.14 4.98 -7.14
C VAL A 37 -2.83 6.34 -7.06
N PRO A 38 -2.60 7.17 -6.01
CA PRO A 38 -3.24 8.47 -5.90
C PRO A 38 -2.86 9.47 -7.01
N SER A 39 -1.80 9.23 -7.78
CA SER A 39 -1.38 10.13 -8.86
C SER A 39 -2.16 9.91 -10.16
N TRP A 40 -2.79 8.75 -10.34
CA TRP A 40 -3.47 8.38 -11.59
C TRP A 40 -4.91 7.94 -11.40
N LEU A 41 -5.26 7.40 -10.22
CA LEU A 41 -6.62 7.01 -9.89
C LEU A 41 -7.33 8.12 -9.12
N LYS A 42 -8.37 8.68 -9.73
CA LYS A 42 -9.34 9.52 -9.01
C LYS A 42 -10.43 8.60 -8.46
N ASP A 43 -10.24 8.10 -7.25
CA ASP A 43 -11.23 7.27 -6.55
C ASP A 43 -12.11 8.06 -5.56
N ASP A 44 -11.97 9.40 -5.53
CA ASP A 44 -12.63 10.30 -4.56
C ASP A 44 -12.43 9.86 -3.09
N GLY A 45 -11.34 9.15 -2.81
CA GLY A 45 -11.10 8.56 -1.50
C GLY A 45 -12.03 7.40 -1.17
N ASP A 46 -12.48 6.62 -2.14
CA ASP A 46 -13.25 5.40 -1.88
C ASP A 46 -12.35 4.29 -1.31
N LEU A 47 -11.33 3.88 -2.07
CA LEU A 47 -10.55 2.68 -1.76
C LEU A 47 -9.17 3.00 -1.15
N PHE A 48 -8.50 4.06 -1.62
CA PHE A 48 -7.12 4.37 -1.24
C PHE A 48 -7.02 5.56 -0.27
N THR A 49 -6.02 5.50 0.61
CA THR A 49 -5.55 6.62 1.42
C THR A 49 -4.71 7.58 0.57
N LYS A 50 -4.39 8.76 1.11
CA LYS A 50 -3.47 9.71 0.46
C LYS A 50 -2.07 9.13 0.26
N GLU A 51 -1.69 8.14 1.07
CA GLU A 51 -0.42 7.43 1.01
C GLU A 51 -0.43 6.28 0.00
N GLY A 52 -1.57 6.04 -0.66
CA GLY A 52 -1.70 5.02 -1.71
C GLY A 52 -1.85 3.60 -1.16
N THR A 53 -2.39 3.44 0.04
CA THR A 53 -2.72 2.14 0.63
C THR A 53 -4.23 1.97 0.78
N PRO A 54 -4.78 0.75 0.83
CA PRO A 54 -6.20 0.53 1.05
C PRO A 54 -6.62 1.11 2.41
N LYS A 55 -7.78 1.77 2.46
CA LYS A 55 -8.31 2.34 3.70
C LYS A 55 -8.72 1.26 4.70
N THR A 56 -9.35 0.21 4.19
CA THR A 56 -9.77 -0.93 4.99
C THR A 56 -8.59 -1.90 5.11
N PRO A 57 -8.23 -2.33 6.34
CA PRO A 57 -7.16 -3.29 6.51
C PRO A 57 -7.52 -4.66 5.94
N PHE A 58 -6.51 -5.50 5.72
CA PHE A 58 -6.70 -6.92 5.42
C PHE A 58 -7.61 -7.58 6.49
N PRO A 59 -8.54 -8.48 6.11
CA PRO A 59 -8.72 -9.11 4.80
C PRO A 59 -9.75 -8.44 3.88
N ASN A 60 -10.26 -7.26 4.23
CA ASN A 60 -11.43 -6.68 3.55
C ASN A 60 -11.09 -5.44 2.69
N GLY A 61 -9.81 -5.08 2.59
CA GLY A 61 -9.34 -3.93 1.81
C GLY A 61 -9.35 -4.09 0.29
N TRP A 62 -9.71 -5.25 -0.25
CA TRP A 62 -9.55 -5.57 -1.68
C TRP A 62 -10.68 -5.05 -2.58
N LYS A 63 -11.82 -4.63 -2.03
CA LYS A 63 -13.01 -4.23 -2.79
C LYS A 63 -13.38 -2.76 -2.55
N GLY A 64 -13.47 -1.99 -3.63
CA GLY A 64 -14.06 -0.65 -3.65
C GLY A 64 -15.43 -0.65 -4.32
N GLY A 65 -15.98 0.54 -4.51
CA GLY A 65 -17.21 0.77 -5.25
C GLY A 65 -17.01 0.68 -6.77
N LYS A 66 -18.13 0.65 -7.51
CA LYS A 66 -18.16 0.77 -8.98
C LYS A 66 -17.27 -0.24 -9.73
N GLY A 67 -17.08 -1.43 -9.17
CA GLY A 67 -16.26 -2.49 -9.78
C GLY A 67 -14.74 -2.28 -9.65
N LEU A 68 -14.30 -1.34 -8.80
CA LEU A 68 -12.89 -1.14 -8.48
C LEU A 68 -12.42 -2.20 -7.46
N TYR A 69 -11.27 -2.80 -7.72
CA TYR A 69 -10.60 -3.73 -6.81
C TYR A 69 -9.13 -3.34 -6.64
N CYS A 70 -8.54 -3.71 -5.51
CA CYS A 70 -7.09 -3.63 -5.33
C CYS A 70 -6.52 -4.99 -4.91
N VAL A 71 -5.38 -5.36 -5.50
CA VAL A 71 -4.71 -6.65 -5.27
C VAL A 71 -3.24 -6.39 -4.94
N GLY A 72 -2.75 -7.02 -3.87
CA GLY A 72 -1.33 -6.93 -3.50
C GLY A 72 -0.96 -5.71 -2.66
N PHE A 73 -1.95 -4.92 -2.24
CA PHE A 73 -1.74 -3.72 -1.41
C PHE A 73 -1.92 -3.99 0.09
N SER A 74 -2.19 -5.23 0.49
CA SER A 74 -2.38 -5.64 1.89
C SER A 74 -1.11 -5.65 2.73
N GLN A 75 0.07 -5.42 2.14
CA GLN A 75 1.39 -5.47 2.81
C GLN A 75 1.71 -6.83 3.46
N ARG A 76 1.09 -7.91 2.96
CA ARG A 76 1.32 -9.29 3.45
C ARG A 76 2.14 -10.16 2.47
N GLY A 77 2.90 -9.52 1.59
CA GLY A 77 3.70 -10.21 0.57
C GLY A 77 2.86 -11.02 -0.41
N LEU A 78 3.47 -12.09 -0.96
CA LEU A 78 2.86 -12.94 -2.00
C LEU A 78 1.56 -13.61 -1.54
N LEU A 79 1.47 -14.02 -0.27
CA LEU A 79 0.26 -14.63 0.28
C LEU A 79 -0.90 -13.63 0.37
N GLY A 80 -0.62 -12.38 0.73
CA GLY A 80 -1.60 -11.31 0.69
C GLY A 80 -2.14 -11.07 -0.72
N ALA A 81 -1.23 -10.94 -1.69
CA ALA A 81 -1.60 -10.77 -3.09
C ALA A 81 -2.47 -11.91 -3.62
N SER A 82 -2.12 -13.16 -3.28
CA SER A 82 -2.92 -14.33 -3.67
C SER A 82 -4.30 -14.32 -3.03
N SER A 83 -4.41 -13.93 -1.76
CA SER A 83 -5.69 -13.83 -1.05
C SER A 83 -6.60 -12.77 -1.68
N ASP A 84 -6.03 -11.57 -1.94
CA ASP A 84 -6.77 -10.48 -2.57
C ASP A 84 -7.25 -10.90 -3.98
N ALA A 85 -6.38 -11.51 -4.79
CA ALA A 85 -6.72 -11.99 -6.14
C ALA A 85 -7.85 -13.03 -6.13
N LEU A 86 -7.81 -13.97 -5.18
CA LEU A 86 -8.83 -15.01 -5.06
C LEU A 86 -10.20 -14.41 -4.67
N ASN A 87 -10.20 -13.42 -3.77
CA ASN A 87 -11.42 -12.73 -3.39
C ASN A 87 -12.03 -11.95 -4.55
N VAL A 88 -11.21 -11.22 -5.31
CA VAL A 88 -11.65 -10.49 -6.52
C VAL A 88 -12.22 -11.44 -7.57
N ALA A 89 -11.54 -12.56 -7.84
CA ALA A 89 -12.01 -13.54 -8.81
C ALA A 89 -13.37 -14.15 -8.43
N ARG A 90 -13.56 -14.46 -7.14
CA ARG A 90 -14.84 -14.95 -6.62
C ARG A 90 -15.95 -13.92 -6.77
N ASP A 91 -15.66 -12.66 -6.45
CA ASP A 91 -16.65 -11.59 -6.53
C ASP A 91 -17.12 -11.33 -7.97
N ILE A 92 -16.17 -11.26 -8.92
CA ILE A 92 -16.47 -11.15 -10.36
C ILE A 92 -17.30 -12.34 -10.85
N HIS A 93 -16.93 -13.56 -10.44
CA HIS A 93 -17.66 -14.77 -10.80
C HIS A 93 -19.12 -14.77 -10.29
N CYS A 94 -19.33 -14.36 -9.04
CA CYS A 94 -20.68 -14.24 -8.48
C CYS A 94 -21.51 -13.19 -9.24
N GLN A 95 -20.96 -12.00 -9.48
CA GLN A 95 -21.64 -10.94 -10.25
C GLN A 95 -22.00 -11.39 -11.67
N TRP A 96 -21.11 -12.13 -12.34
CA TRP A 96 -21.38 -12.68 -13.67
C TRP A 96 -22.53 -13.70 -13.65
N LYS A 97 -22.54 -14.60 -12.68
CA LYS A 97 -23.63 -15.58 -12.52
C LYS A 97 -24.97 -14.92 -12.24
N GLU A 98 -25.01 -13.95 -11.33
CA GLU A 98 -26.22 -13.18 -11.03
C GLU A 98 -26.75 -12.49 -12.29
N THR A 99 -25.86 -11.87 -13.06
CA THR A 99 -26.20 -11.24 -14.34
C THR A 99 -26.80 -12.25 -15.32
N LEU A 100 -26.27 -13.47 -15.42
CA LEU A 100 -26.81 -14.52 -16.29
C LEU A 100 -28.20 -14.99 -15.85
N THR A 101 -28.44 -15.11 -14.54
CA THR A 101 -29.74 -15.51 -14.01
C THR A 101 -30.82 -14.45 -14.11
N MET A 102 -30.45 -13.18 -14.29
CA MET A 102 -31.37 -12.05 -14.43
C MET A 102 -31.61 -11.62 -15.89
N ARG A 103 -30.99 -12.27 -16.88
CA ARG A 103 -31.33 -12.06 -18.29
C ARG A 103 -32.63 -12.80 -18.61
N PRO A 104 -33.62 -12.13 -19.24
CA PRO A 104 -34.89 -12.75 -19.63
C PRO A 104 -34.71 -13.84 -20.69
#